data_AF-A0A934WTC3-F1
#
_entry.id   AF-A0A934WTC3-F1
#
_cell.length_a   1.000
_cell.length_b   1.000
_cell.length_c   1.000
_cell.angle_alpha   90.00
_cell.angle_beta   90.00
_cell.angle_gamma   90.00
#
_symmetry.space_group_name_H-M   'P 1'
#
loop_
_entity.id
_entity.type
_entity.pdbx_description
1 polymer ?
#
loop_
_entity_poly.entity_id
_entity_poly.type
_entity_poly.pdbx_seq_one_letter_code
_entity_poly.pdbx_strand_id
1 'polypeptide(L)' 'MSDESRTPKKPQAVLSVFGGTAYECRNCGDEVQKYLPYCPWCGQMQDWSDVDES' A
#
# COMPACT_ATOMS: atom_id res chain seq x y z
N MET A 1 -5.59 -15.63 -16.08
CA MET A 1 -5.15 -15.35 -14.70
C MET A 1 -4.70 -13.90 -14.70
N SER A 2 -5.48 -13.02 -14.06
CA SER A 2 -5.40 -11.57 -14.28
C SER A 2 -4.10 -11.01 -13.69
N ASP A 3 -3.26 -10.47 -14.57
CA ASP A 3 -1.90 -9.93 -14.37
C ASP A 3 -1.85 -8.63 -13.51
N GLU A 4 -2.89 -8.34 -12.74
CA GLU A 4 -3.08 -7.07 -12.02
C GLU A 4 -2.08 -6.89 -10.86
N SER A 5 -1.55 -7.99 -10.30
CA SER A 5 -0.59 -7.96 -9.19
C SER A 5 0.82 -7.47 -9.59
N ARG A 6 1.13 -7.44 -10.89
CA ARG A 6 2.44 -6.99 -11.41
C ARG A 6 2.53 -5.47 -11.60
N THR A 7 1.42 -4.75 -11.59
CA THR A 7 1.44 -3.29 -11.65
C THR A 7 1.59 -2.74 -10.23
N PRO A 8 2.69 -2.01 -9.91
CA PRO A 8 2.81 -1.34 -8.62
C PRO A 8 1.64 -0.37 -8.45
N LYS A 9 0.88 -0.53 -7.37
CA LYS A 9 -0.23 0.37 -7.03
C LYS A 9 0.18 1.19 -5.83
N LYS A 10 -0.09 2.49 -5.87
CA LYS A 10 0.09 3.34 -4.69
C LYS A 10 -0.89 2.90 -3.60
N PRO A 11 -0.41 2.66 -2.37
CA PRO A 11 -1.28 2.34 -1.25
C PRO A 11 -2.14 3.56 -0.89
N GLN A 12 -3.31 3.31 -0.31
CA GLN A 12 -4.23 4.35 0.12
C GLN A 12 -3.80 4.91 1.47
N ALA A 13 -3.38 6.17 1.53
CA ALA A 13 -3.18 6.82 2.82
C ALA A 13 -4.52 7.01 3.54
N VAL A 14 -4.65 6.47 4.74
CA VAL A 14 -5.82 6.61 5.61
C VAL A 14 -5.42 7.13 6.98
N LEU A 15 -6.36 7.80 7.65
CA LEU A 15 -6.14 8.32 8.98
C LEU A 15 -6.27 7.17 9.99
N SER A 16 -5.16 6.83 10.64
CA SER A 16 -5.16 5.85 11.73
C SER A 16 -5.85 6.41 12.96
N VAL A 17 -6.55 5.54 13.70
CA VAL A 17 -7.27 5.88 14.94
C VAL A 17 -6.34 6.51 15.99
N PHE A 18 -5.05 6.20 15.95
CA PHE A 18 -4.05 6.72 16.87
C PHE A 18 -3.44 8.08 16.46
N GLY A 19 -3.98 8.75 15.45
CA GLY A 19 -3.51 10.08 15.04
C GLY A 19 -2.23 10.05 14.19
N GLY A 20 -2.15 9.11 13.25
CA GLY A 20 -1.07 9.01 12.27
C GLY A 20 -1.58 8.59 10.89
N THR A 21 -0.71 8.62 9.87
CA THR A 21 -1.04 8.11 8.53
C THR A 21 -0.80 6.61 8.49
N ALA A 22 -1.88 5.84 8.38
CA ALA A 22 -1.83 4.42 8.00
C ALA A 22 -2.00 4.30 6.48
N TYR A 23 -1.68 3.12 5.95
CA TYR A 23 -1.79 2.86 4.52
C TYR A 23 -2.55 1.56 4.29
N GLU A 24 -3.48 1.55 3.35
CA GLU A 24 -4.26 0.36 3.00
C GLU A 24 -3.97 -0.09 1.57
N CYS A 25 -3.94 -1.41 1.36
CA CYS A 25 -3.78 -1.98 0.05
C CYS A 25 -5.02 -1.70 -0.80
N ARG A 26 -4.85 -1.03 -1.94
CA ARG A 26 -5.96 -0.80 -2.89
C ARG A 26 -6.48 -2.08 -3.57
N ASN A 27 -5.78 -3.21 -3.41
CA ASN A 27 -6.18 -4.49 -3.99
C ASN A 27 -7.04 -5.32 -3.02
N CYS A 28 -6.58 -5.54 -1.79
CA CYS A 28 -7.32 -6.36 -0.80
C CYS A 28 -8.05 -5.55 0.28
N GLY A 29 -7.69 -4.28 0.48
CA GLY A 29 -8.26 -3.42 1.52
C GLY A 29 -7.58 -3.56 2.88
N ASP A 30 -6.65 -4.49 3.06
CA ASP A 30 -5.93 -4.63 4.34
C ASP A 30 -4.88 -3.53 4.54
N GLU A 31 -4.62 -3.20 5.80
CA GLU A 31 -3.54 -2.30 6.17
C GLU A 31 -2.18 -2.87 5.74
N VAL A 32 -1.39 -2.02 5.07
CA VAL A 32 -0.03 -2.29 4.64
C VAL A 32 0.93 -1.36 5.38
N GLN A 33 2.03 -1.91 5.85
CA GLN A 33 3.06 -1.08 6.46
C GLN A 33 3.76 -0.22 5.41
N LYS A 34 4.01 1.04 5.79
CA LYS A 34 4.84 1.96 5.03
C LYS A 34 6.19 1.30 4.72
N TYR A 35 6.72 1.54 3.53
CA TYR A 35 8.01 1.01 3.04
C TYR A 35 8.03 -0.47 2.64
N LEU A 36 6.91 -1.20 2.71
CA LEU A 36 6.88 -2.56 2.18
C LEU A 36 6.72 -2.57 0.66
N PRO A 37 7.61 -3.23 -0.12
CA PRO A 37 7.54 -3.25 -1.58
C PRO A 37 6.30 -4.00 -2.13
N TYR A 38 5.63 -4.79 -1.29
CA TYR A 38 4.40 -5.49 -1.64
C TYR A 38 3.50 -5.63 -0.41
N CYS A 39 2.21 -5.84 -0.65
CA CYS A 39 1.22 -6.14 0.38
C CYS A 39 1.46 -7.56 0.91
N PRO A 40 1.67 -7.76 2.23
CA PRO A 40 1.91 -9.09 2.80
C PRO A 40 0.67 -9.99 2.75
N TRP A 41 -0.53 -9.42 2.54
CA TRP A 41 -1.79 -10.15 2.52
C TRP A 41 -2.11 -10.75 1.16
N CYS A 42 -1.99 -9.95 0.10
CA CYS A 42 -2.35 -10.37 -1.26
C CYS A 42 -1.18 -10.43 -2.24
N GLY A 43 0.02 -9.98 -1.84
CA GLY A 43 1.21 -9.94 -2.70
C GLY A 43 1.21 -8.81 -3.73
N GLN A 44 0.27 -7.86 -3.68
CA GLN A 44 0.23 -6.72 -4.61
C GLN A 44 1.46 -5.82 -4.43
N MET A 45 2.20 -5.54 -5.50
CA MET A 45 3.30 -4.57 -5.48
C MET A 45 2.81 -3.18 -5.07
N GLN A 46 3.50 -2.55 -4.11
CA GLN A 46 3.18 -1.22 -3.62
C GLN A 46 4.19 -0.20 -4.14
N ASP A 47 3.69 0.93 -4.63
CA ASP A 47 4.52 2.07 -5.05
C ASP A 47 4.57 3.13 -3.94
N TRP A 48 5.76 3.39 -3.41
CA TRP A 48 6.01 4.35 -2.31
C TRP A 48 6.81 5.58 -2.76
N SER A 49 7.09 5.71 -4.06
CA SER A 49 7.93 6.76 -4.63
C SER A 49 7.48 8.19 -4.29
N ASP A 50 6.19 8.38 -4.01
CA ASP A 50 5.56 9.67 -3.69
C ASP A 50 5.72 10.10 -2.22
N VAL A 51 5.97 9.14 -1.33
CA VAL A 51 5.81 9.32 0.11
C VAL A 51 7.11 9.77 0.80
N ASP A 52 8.19 9.91 0.01
CA ASP A 52 9.54 10.29 0.47
C ASP A 52 10.00 11.68 -0.04
N GLU A 53 9.10 12.48 -0.62
CA GLU A 53 9.40 13.90 -0.92
C GLU A 53 9.36 14.69 0.40
N SER A 54 10.52 14.81 1.04
CA SER A 54 10.77 15.59 2.27
C SER A 54 10.89 17.10 2.03
#